data_AF-A0A1H9EJJ1-F1
#
_entry.id   AF-A0A1H9EJJ1-F1
#
_cell.length_a   1.000
_cell.length_b   1.000
_cell.length_c   1.000
_cell.angle_alpha   90.00
_cell.angle_beta   90.00
_cell.angle_gamma   90.00
#
_symmetry.space_group_name_H-M   'P 1'
#
loop_
_entity.id
_entity.type
_entity.pdbx_description
1 polymer ?
#
loop_
_entity_poly.entity_id
_entity_poly.type
_entity_poly.pdbx_seq_one_letter_code
_entity_poly.pdbx_strand_id
1 'polypeptide(L)'
;MWRFILLLALIPPATGQEAPTDWPEQKCAAYAAAWSQALDAYGSDQMNYAFMAGNENFIASGCADRAEICPRSAQELDIANALTLALMNAGTASTFLPFKCPQPESAADGWTGPGL
;
A
#
# COMPACT_ATOMS: atom_id res chain seq x y z
N MET A 1 -16.77 35.22 -50.01
CA MET A 1 -16.97 33.82 -49.56
C MET A 1 -15.64 33.32 -48.99
N TRP A 2 -15.38 33.53 -47.70
CA TRP A 2 -14.10 33.18 -47.06
C TRP A 2 -14.30 31.90 -46.24
N ARG A 3 -13.76 30.78 -46.70
CA ARG A 3 -13.80 29.51 -45.96
C ARG A 3 -12.61 29.48 -44.99
N PHE A 4 -12.88 29.66 -43.71
CA PHE A 4 -11.96 29.29 -42.63
C PHE A 4 -11.91 27.76 -42.54
N ILE A 5 -10.76 27.16 -42.90
CA ILE A 5 -10.47 25.75 -42.64
C ILE A 5 -9.97 25.66 -41.20
N LEU A 6 -10.83 25.16 -40.30
CA LEU A 6 -10.47 24.74 -38.95
C LEU A 6 -9.66 23.45 -39.04
N LEU A 7 -8.34 23.56 -38.85
CA LEU A 7 -7.48 22.42 -38.55
C LEU A 7 -7.73 22.01 -37.08
N LEU A 8 -8.60 21.00 -36.88
CA LEU A 8 -8.66 20.29 -35.61
C LEU A 8 -7.33 19.56 -35.42
N ALA A 9 -6.51 20.05 -34.50
CA ALA A 9 -5.36 19.33 -33.99
C ALA A 9 -5.86 18.06 -33.28
N LEU A 10 -5.53 16.90 -33.83
CA LEU A 10 -5.69 15.61 -33.16
C LEU A 10 -4.76 15.61 -31.94
N ILE A 11 -5.31 15.82 -30.76
CA ILE A 11 -4.60 15.57 -29.49
C ILE A 11 -4.61 14.05 -29.33
N PRO A 12 -3.44 13.36 -29.36
CA PRO A 12 -3.41 11.94 -29.09
C PRO A 12 -3.90 11.68 -27.66
N PRO A 13 -4.61 10.57 -27.41
CA PRO A 13 -4.99 10.21 -26.04
C PRO A 13 -3.71 10.07 -25.21
N ALA A 14 -3.68 10.74 -24.06
CA ALA A 14 -2.63 10.55 -23.09
C ALA A 14 -2.72 9.10 -22.57
N THR A 15 -1.90 8.20 -23.12
CA THR A 15 -1.64 6.92 -22.47
C THR A 15 -0.84 7.24 -21.22
N GLY A 16 -1.43 7.03 -20.04
CA GLY A 16 -0.70 7.16 -18.79
C GLY A 16 0.59 6.35 -18.90
N GLN A 17 1.74 7.00 -18.69
CA GLN A 17 3.03 6.32 -18.71
C GLN A 17 2.97 5.21 -17.68
N GLU A 18 2.89 3.95 -18.14
CA GLU A 18 3.17 2.80 -17.31
C GLU A 18 4.56 3.05 -16.72
N ALA A 19 4.62 3.18 -15.40
CA ALA A 19 5.88 3.13 -14.69
C ALA A 19 6.63 1.87 -15.18
N PRO A 20 7.97 1.91 -15.32
CA PRO A 20 8.74 0.82 -15.90
C PRO A 20 8.26 -0.53 -15.35
N THR A 21 8.12 -1.52 -16.24
CA THR A 21 7.48 -2.84 -16.00
C THR A 21 7.94 -3.56 -14.73
N ASP A 22 9.14 -3.24 -14.23
CA ASP A 22 9.77 -3.84 -13.05
C ASP A 22 9.39 -3.13 -11.73
N TRP A 23 8.63 -2.04 -11.81
CA TRP A 23 8.24 -1.25 -10.66
C TRP A 23 7.36 -2.01 -9.66
N PRO A 24 6.36 -2.83 -10.06
CA PRO A 24 5.59 -3.65 -9.13
C PRO A 24 6.45 -4.71 -8.42
N GLU A 25 7.35 -5.39 -9.15
CA GLU A 25 8.24 -6.40 -8.59
C GLU A 25 9.23 -5.79 -7.58
N GLN A 26 9.82 -4.63 -7.90
CA GLN A 26 10.70 -3.90 -6.98
C GLN A 26 9.98 -3.49 -5.70
N LYS A 27 8.72 -3.03 -5.79
CA LYS A 27 7.92 -2.71 -4.61
C LYS A 27 7.66 -3.94 -3.75
N CYS A 28 7.34 -5.07 -4.37
CA CYS A 28 7.08 -6.30 -3.63
C CYS A 28 8.34 -6.84 -2.95
N ALA A 29 9.49 -6.79 -3.63
CA ALA A 29 10.77 -7.14 -3.04
C ALA A 29 11.13 -6.23 -1.85
N ALA A 30 10.92 -4.92 -1.98
CA ALA A 30 11.14 -3.96 -0.89
C ALA A 30 10.21 -4.23 0.31
N TYR A 31 8.95 -4.56 0.05
CA TYR A 31 7.98 -4.91 1.08
C TYR A 31 8.33 -6.21 1.80
N ALA A 32 8.68 -7.27 1.08
CA ALA A 32 9.09 -8.55 1.67
C ALA A 32 10.36 -8.38 2.54
N ALA A 33 11.33 -7.58 2.08
CA ALA A 33 12.51 -7.27 2.86
C ALA A 33 12.18 -6.47 4.13
N ALA A 34 11.28 -5.49 4.04
CA ALA A 34 10.83 -4.70 5.19
C ALA A 34 10.03 -5.56 6.19
N TRP A 35 9.24 -6.51 5.70
CA TRP A 35 8.50 -7.48 6.53
C TRP A 35 9.43 -8.34 7.36
N SER A 36 10.44 -8.96 6.73
CA SER A 36 11.46 -9.75 7.44
C SER A 36 12.16 -8.91 8.52
N GLN A 37 12.58 -7.69 8.18
CA GLN A 37 13.24 -6.79 9.13
C GLN A 37 12.33 -6.38 10.28
N ALA A 38 11.03 -6.19 10.03
CA ALA A 38 10.07 -5.88 11.08
C ALA A 38 9.88 -7.07 12.03
N LEU A 39 9.79 -8.30 11.52
CA LEU A 39 9.72 -9.48 12.38
C LEU A 39 10.96 -9.64 13.26
N ASP A 40 12.15 -9.37 12.71
CA ASP A 40 13.40 -9.40 13.48
C ASP A 40 13.45 -8.32 14.57
N ALA A 41 12.90 -7.13 14.30
CA ALA A 41 12.96 -5.99 15.20
C ALA A 41 11.87 -5.99 16.29
N TYR A 42 10.65 -6.38 15.93
CA TYR A 42 9.47 -6.28 16.80
C TYR A 42 9.05 -7.62 17.41
N GLY A 43 9.51 -8.74 16.85
CA GLY A 43 9.03 -10.08 17.19
C GLY A 43 7.59 -10.32 16.71
N SER A 44 7.02 -11.47 17.08
CA SER A 44 5.68 -11.89 16.63
C SER A 44 4.74 -12.35 17.74
N ASP A 45 5.12 -12.18 19.00
CA ASP A 45 4.44 -12.80 20.15
C ASP A 45 3.00 -12.29 20.38
N GLN A 46 2.70 -11.06 19.96
CA GLN A 46 1.36 -10.44 20.09
C GLN A 46 0.71 -10.17 18.73
N MET A 47 1.14 -10.87 17.68
CA MET A 47 0.54 -10.78 16.36
C MET A 47 -0.58 -11.80 16.21
N ASN A 48 -1.73 -11.32 15.75
CA ASN A 48 -2.83 -12.13 15.30
C ASN A 48 -2.41 -12.89 14.03
N TYR A 49 -2.79 -14.17 13.96
CA TYR A 49 -2.57 -15.02 12.80
C TYR A 49 -3.12 -14.39 11.50
N ALA A 50 -4.27 -13.71 11.54
CA ALA A 50 -4.85 -13.06 10.38
C ALA A 50 -3.97 -11.92 9.84
N PHE A 51 -3.30 -11.17 10.73
CA PHE A 51 -2.37 -10.13 10.32
C PHE A 51 -1.12 -10.76 9.68
N MET A 52 -0.51 -11.74 10.36
CA MET A 52 0.67 -12.45 9.86
C MET A 52 0.41 -13.11 8.49
N ALA A 53 -0.60 -13.97 8.41
CA ALA A 53 -0.97 -14.66 7.17
C ALA A 53 -1.40 -13.67 6.07
N GLY A 54 -2.02 -12.54 6.42
CA GLY A 54 -2.34 -11.49 5.46
C GLY A 54 -1.11 -10.93 4.76
N ASN A 55 -0.07 -10.57 5.53
CA ASN A 55 1.16 -10.00 4.98
C ASN A 55 1.91 -11.07 4.14
N GLU A 56 1.97 -12.31 4.63
CA GLU A 56 2.61 -13.43 3.93
C GLU A 56 1.89 -13.79 2.63
N ASN A 57 0.56 -13.83 2.62
CA ASN A 57 -0.23 -14.08 1.41
C ASN A 57 -0.09 -12.95 0.39
N PHE A 58 -0.05 -11.69 0.85
CA PHE A 58 0.20 -10.54 -0.03
C PHE A 58 1.57 -10.64 -0.70
N ILE A 59 2.61 -11.05 0.03
CA ILE A 59 3.95 -11.31 -0.55
C ILE A 59 3.88 -12.49 -1.53
N ALA A 60 3.22 -13.59 -1.15
CA ALA A 60 3.13 -14.79 -1.97
C ALA A 60 2.39 -14.58 -3.30
N SER A 61 1.44 -13.62 -3.37
CA SER A 61 0.76 -13.25 -4.61
C SER A 61 1.51 -12.23 -5.47
N GLY A 62 2.77 -11.90 -5.12
CA GLY A 62 3.54 -10.88 -5.82
C GLY A 62 3.05 -9.46 -5.55
N CYS A 63 2.41 -9.25 -4.39
CA CYS A 63 1.88 -7.95 -3.96
C CYS A 63 0.85 -7.36 -4.93
N ALA A 64 0.14 -8.21 -5.68
CA ALA A 64 -0.84 -7.81 -6.70
C ALA A 64 -2.28 -7.82 -6.17
N ASP A 65 -2.54 -8.63 -5.13
CA ASP A 65 -3.89 -8.77 -4.57
C ASP A 65 -4.28 -7.54 -3.75
N ARG A 66 -5.56 -7.18 -3.84
CA ARG A 66 -6.16 -6.24 -2.89
C ARG A 66 -6.31 -6.95 -1.55
N ALA A 67 -5.28 -6.88 -0.72
CA ALA A 67 -5.35 -7.33 0.66
C ALA A 67 -5.95 -6.23 1.55
N GLU A 68 -6.78 -6.63 2.51
CA GLU A 68 -7.34 -5.76 3.54
C GLU A 68 -6.79 -6.19 4.89
N ILE A 69 -5.53 -5.85 5.15
CA ILE A 69 -4.83 -6.19 6.39
C ILE A 69 -5.08 -5.06 7.38
N CYS A 70 -5.78 -5.36 8.46
CA CYS A 70 -6.00 -4.39 9.53
C CYS A 70 -5.22 -4.81 10.78
N PRO A 71 -4.28 -3.99 11.28
CA PRO A 71 -3.66 -4.22 12.59
C PRO A 71 -4.71 -4.12 13.70
N ARG A 72 -4.63 -5.02 14.69
CA ARG A 72 -5.55 -5.17 15.83
C ARG A 72 -4.85 -5.19 17.18
N SER A 73 -3.54 -4.98 17.19
CA SER A 73 -2.75 -4.82 18.41
C SER A 73 -1.75 -3.68 18.24
N ALA A 74 -1.21 -3.18 19.36
CA ALA A 74 -0.19 -2.14 19.33
C ALA A 74 1.05 -2.60 18.55
N GLN A 75 1.49 -3.85 18.76
CA GLN A 75 2.62 -4.42 18.01
C GLN A 75 2.33 -4.47 16.51
N GLU A 76 1.14 -4.91 16.09
CA GLU A 76 0.78 -4.96 14.68
C GLU A 76 0.73 -3.57 14.04
N LEU A 77 0.24 -2.57 14.77
CA LEU A 77 0.23 -1.19 14.30
C LEU A 77 1.64 -0.62 14.18
N ASP A 78 2.52 -0.90 15.14
CA ASP A 78 3.92 -0.49 15.06
C ASP A 78 4.64 -1.12 13.86
N ILE A 79 4.39 -2.40 13.59
CA ILE A 79 4.89 -3.08 12.40
C ILE A 79 4.31 -2.44 11.12
N ALA A 80 2.99 -2.18 11.05
CA ALA A 80 2.37 -1.54 9.90
C ALA A 80 2.93 -0.13 9.63
N ASN A 81 3.19 0.63 10.70
CA ASN A 81 3.85 1.94 10.61
C ASN A 81 5.29 1.81 10.13
N ALA A 82 6.06 0.86 10.66
CA ALA A 82 7.44 0.61 10.26
C ALA A 82 7.55 0.26 8.76
N LEU A 83 6.67 -0.62 8.27
CA LEU A 83 6.57 -0.98 6.86
C LEU A 83 6.23 0.22 5.99
N THR A 84 5.28 1.04 6.45
CA THR A 84 4.90 2.27 5.75
C THR A 84 6.09 3.21 5.62
N LEU A 85 6.81 3.47 6.71
CA LEU A 85 7.99 4.33 6.71
C LEU A 85 9.13 3.77 5.87
N ALA A 86 9.38 2.46 5.92
CA ALA A 86 10.41 1.81 5.10
C ALA A 86 10.14 2.01 3.60
N LEU A 87 8.89 1.84 3.16
CA LEU A 87 8.50 2.03 1.77
C LEU A 87 8.44 3.50 1.37
N MET A 88 8.11 4.41 2.29
CA MET A 88 8.22 5.86 2.04
C MET A 88 9.68 6.24 1.78
N ASN A 89 10.60 5.75 2.61
CA ASN A 89 12.03 5.99 2.47
C ASN A 89 12.60 5.37 1.19
N ALA A 90 12.07 4.24 0.74
CA ALA A 90 12.44 3.61 -0.52
C ALA A 90 11.81 4.30 -1.76
N GLY A 91 10.98 5.32 -1.58
CA GLY A 91 10.28 5.99 -2.68
C GLY A 91 9.21 5.10 -3.34
N THR A 92 8.80 4.04 -2.67
CA THR A 92 7.85 3.03 -3.17
C THR A 92 6.48 3.10 -2.50
N ALA A 93 6.32 3.93 -1.46
CA ALA A 93 5.04 4.16 -0.81
C ALA A 93 4.06 4.88 -1.75
N SER A 94 2.94 4.22 -2.00
CA SER A 94 1.79 4.73 -2.75
C SER A 94 0.55 3.96 -2.28
N THR A 95 -0.49 3.84 -3.10
CA THR A 95 -1.64 2.93 -2.88
C THR A 95 -1.27 1.44 -2.92
N PHE A 96 0.00 1.12 -2.71
CA PHE A 96 0.60 -0.21 -2.79
C PHE A 96 0.47 -0.99 -1.48
N LEU A 97 0.49 -0.30 -0.33
CA LEU A 97 0.43 -0.97 0.98
C LEU A 97 -0.92 -1.69 1.17
N PRO A 98 -0.93 -2.91 1.74
CA PRO A 98 -2.14 -3.72 1.89
C PRO A 98 -3.00 -3.33 3.11
N PHE A 99 -2.75 -2.18 3.72
CA PHE A 99 -3.39 -1.81 4.97
C PHE A 99 -4.73 -1.14 4.75
N LYS A 100 -5.78 -1.77 5.27
CA LYS A 100 -7.13 -1.22 5.27
C LYS A 100 -7.89 -1.75 6.47
N CYS A 101 -8.46 -0.84 7.25
CA CYS A 101 -9.27 -1.16 8.41
C CYS A 101 -10.74 -0.76 8.18
N PRO A 102 -11.69 -1.51 8.77
CA PRO A 102 -13.07 -1.05 8.86
C PRO A 102 -13.12 0.28 9.63
N GLN A 103 -14.09 1.14 9.29
CA GLN A 103 -14.35 2.35 10.06
C GLN A 103 -14.84 1.96 11.46
N PRO A 104 -14.14 2.39 12.54
CA PRO A 104 -14.65 2.17 13.89
C PRO A 104 -15.84 3.09 14.16
N GLU A 105 -16.76 2.65 15.01
CA GLU A 105 -17.93 3.43 15.44
C GLU A 105 -17.52 4.77 16.09
N SER A 106 -16.37 4.81 16.77
CA SER A 106 -15.79 6.00 17.38
C SER A 106 -15.38 7.09 16.38
N ALA A 107 -15.22 6.76 15.09
CA ALA A 107 -14.88 7.75 14.07
C ALA A 107 -16.01 8.77 13.81
N ALA A 108 -17.25 8.44 14.18
CA ALA A 108 -18.39 9.35 14.06
C ALA A 108 -18.33 10.56 15.02
N ASP A 109 -17.62 10.41 16.14
CA ASP A 109 -17.54 11.42 17.20
C ASP A 109 -16.24 12.25 17.15
N GLY A 110 -15.44 12.09 16.10
CA GLY A 110 -14.14 12.76 15.90
C GLY A 110 -12.94 11.79 15.98
N TRP A 111 -11.81 12.18 15.39
CA TRP A 111 -10.61 11.32 15.38
C TRP A 111 -9.98 11.23 16.77
N THR A 112 -10.00 10.04 17.36
CA THR A 112 -9.42 9.74 18.68
C THR A 112 -8.17 8.85 18.61
N GLY A 113 -7.71 8.54 17.40
CA GLY A 113 -6.59 7.63 17.15
C GLY A 113 -6.96 6.53 16.15
N PRO A 114 -6.08 5.52 15.99
CA PRO A 114 -6.27 4.42 15.04
C PRO A 114 -7.37 3.42 15.43
N GLY A 115 -7.96 3.53 16.62
CA GLY A 115 -9.10 2.70 17.04
C GLY A 115 -8.76 1.23 17.27
N LEU A 116 -7.56 0.95 17.81
CA LEU A 116 -7.14 -0.39 18.24
C LEU A 116 -7.85 -0.83 19.52
#